data_AF-A1ALF4-F1
#
_entry.id   AF-A1ALF4-F1
#
_cell.length_a   1.000
_cell.length_b   1.000
_cell.length_c   1.000
_cell.angle_alpha   90.00
_cell.angle_beta   90.00
_cell.angle_gamma   90.00
#
_symmetry.space_group_name_H-M   'P 1'
#
loop_
_entity.id
_entity.type
_entity.pdbx_description
1 polymer ?
#
loop_
_entity_poly.entity_id
_entity_poly.type
_entity_poly.pdbx_seq_one_letter_code
_entity_poly.pdbx_strand_id
1 'polypeptide(L)'
;MKRHPITRESGRYFLTDLIRDEVDFRATAQSRGIRPPLPQKPVAPHSRIIRLPDQESWLIPPCDLVTAMANRESRRKFTTGSLSLDELGFLLWATQGVRQELHPAAILRTVPSAGCRHPLETYLAVMRVEGLESAIYRYLPLNHSLVQEREVENLGLRLTAATRGQAFAGQAAVTFLWAAIPERTEWRYGDASYKVIALDAGHVCQNLYLACQAIGCGTCAIAAYDQPLVDELLGLDGDEEFGIYLAPVGKVAR
;
A
#
# COMPACT_ATOMS: atom_id res chain seq x y z
N MET A 1 21.30 -5.89 -13.77
CA MET A 1 21.60 -5.56 -12.36
C MET A 1 22.52 -6.61 -11.74
N LYS A 2 23.62 -6.21 -11.09
CA LYS A 2 24.42 -7.15 -10.28
C LYS A 2 23.58 -7.56 -9.07
N ARG A 3 23.39 -8.86 -8.85
CA ARG A 3 22.72 -9.35 -7.65
C ARG A 3 23.67 -9.15 -6.47
N HIS A 4 23.30 -8.30 -5.52
CA HIS A 4 23.98 -8.20 -4.22
C HIS A 4 23.28 -9.20 -3.29
N PRO A 5 23.84 -10.39 -3.03
CA PRO A 5 23.17 -11.37 -2.18
C PRO A 5 23.05 -10.81 -0.76
N ILE A 6 21.85 -10.88 -0.17
CA ILE A 6 21.66 -10.63 1.26
C ILE A 6 22.33 -11.76 2.01
N THR A 7 23.40 -11.45 2.74
CA THR A 7 24.07 -12.39 3.63
C THR A 7 23.38 -12.38 5.00
N ARG A 8 23.68 -13.38 5.85
CA ARG A 8 23.18 -13.39 7.22
C ARG A 8 23.57 -12.13 8.00
N GLU A 9 24.77 -11.61 7.75
CA GLU A 9 25.30 -10.42 8.40
C GLU A 9 24.60 -9.17 7.89
N SER A 10 24.57 -8.94 6.57
CA SER A 10 23.93 -7.74 6.01
C SER A 10 22.43 -7.69 6.27
N GLY A 11 21.75 -8.84 6.22
CA GLY A 11 20.33 -8.94 6.55
C GLY A 11 20.03 -8.65 8.02
N ARG A 12 20.89 -9.06 8.96
CA ARG A 12 20.75 -8.72 10.39
C ARG A 12 21.10 -7.26 10.65
N TYR A 13 22.15 -6.76 10.01
CA TYR A 13 22.53 -5.34 10.08
C TYR A 13 21.38 -4.44 9.64
N PHE A 14 20.71 -4.77 8.52
CA PHE A 14 19.52 -4.07 8.04
C PHE A 14 18.41 -3.95 9.10
N LEU A 15 18.26 -4.93 10.00
CA LEU A 15 17.26 -4.88 11.07
C LEU A 15 17.68 -3.97 12.25
N THR A 16 18.97 -3.69 12.41
CA THR A 16 19.48 -2.78 13.45
C THR A 16 19.30 -1.30 13.05
N ASP A 17 19.56 -0.37 13.96
CA ASP A 17 19.63 1.08 13.64
C ASP A 17 21.06 1.61 13.52
N LEU A 18 22.07 0.73 13.47
CA LEU A 18 23.49 1.13 13.39
C LEU A 18 23.81 2.00 12.18
N ILE A 19 23.05 1.83 11.08
CA ILE A 19 23.16 2.68 9.89
C ILE A 19 23.01 4.17 10.21
N ARG A 20 22.29 4.54 11.29
CA ARG A 20 22.14 5.93 11.70
C ARG A 20 23.45 6.55 12.19
N ASP A 21 24.39 5.76 12.69
CA ASP A 21 25.71 6.25 13.11
C ASP A 21 26.64 6.48 11.91
N GLU A 22 26.32 5.89 10.75
CA GLU A 22 27.11 5.95 9.52
C GLU A 22 26.61 7.01 8.52
N VAL A 23 25.33 7.39 8.62
CA VAL A 23 24.71 8.37 7.72
C VAL A 23 25.06 9.81 8.14
N ASP A 24 25.63 10.58 7.21
CA ASP A 24 25.78 12.04 7.37
C ASP A 24 24.43 12.75 7.12
N PHE A 25 23.66 12.96 8.20
CA PHE A 25 22.37 13.65 8.12
C PHE A 25 22.48 15.11 7.66
N ARG A 26 23.65 15.74 7.72
CA ARG A 26 23.84 17.11 7.22
C ARG A 26 23.92 17.14 5.68
N ALA A 27 24.24 16.00 5.06
CA ALA A 27 24.35 15.86 3.61
C ALA A 27 23.05 15.40 2.93
N THR A 28 21.98 15.08 3.69
CA THR A 28 20.70 14.67 3.10
C THR A 28 20.10 15.76 2.20
N ALA A 29 19.23 15.37 1.27
CA ALA A 29 18.58 16.33 0.37
C ALA A 29 17.78 17.39 1.17
N GLN A 30 17.11 16.99 2.25
CA GLN A 30 16.46 17.90 3.19
C GLN A 30 17.44 18.92 3.79
N SER A 31 18.55 18.45 4.37
CA SER A 31 19.52 19.34 5.04
C SER A 31 20.22 20.30 4.07
N ARG A 32 20.32 19.91 2.79
CA ARG A 32 20.82 20.77 1.70
C ARG A 32 19.77 21.74 1.14
N GLY A 33 18.55 21.74 1.67
CA GLY A 33 17.47 22.62 1.22
C GLY A 33 16.86 22.24 -0.14
N ILE A 34 17.08 21.01 -0.60
CA ILE A 34 16.44 20.50 -1.82
C ILE A 34 14.95 20.34 -1.56
N ARG A 35 14.11 20.73 -2.54
CA ARG A 35 12.65 20.62 -2.43
C ARG A 35 12.24 19.16 -2.14
N PRO A 36 11.27 18.92 -1.24
CA PRO A 36 10.76 17.57 -1.00
C PRO A 36 10.14 16.97 -2.26
N PRO A 37 10.24 15.64 -2.44
CA PRO A 37 9.47 14.92 -3.44
C PRO A 37 7.96 15.10 -3.23
N LEU A 38 7.18 14.87 -4.29
CA LEU A 38 5.72 14.99 -4.22
C LEU A 38 5.13 13.93 -3.28
N PRO A 39 4.14 14.30 -2.44
CA PRO A 39 3.51 13.37 -1.49
C PRO A 39 2.56 12.36 -2.17
N GLN A 40 2.27 12.56 -3.45
CA GLN A 40 1.47 11.69 -4.29
C GLN A 40 2.09 11.68 -5.69
N LYS A 41 2.19 10.50 -6.31
CA LYS A 41 2.69 10.37 -7.67
C LYS A 41 1.72 11.07 -8.63
N PRO A 42 2.20 11.89 -9.59
CA PRO A 42 1.35 12.55 -10.56
C PRO A 42 0.44 11.58 -11.32
N VAL A 43 -0.68 12.10 -11.80
CA VAL A 43 -1.60 11.37 -12.68
C VAL A 43 -1.27 11.73 -14.11
N ALA A 44 -1.24 10.73 -15.00
CA ALA A 44 -1.01 11.00 -16.42
C ALA A 44 -2.17 11.85 -17.00
N PRO A 45 -1.90 12.68 -18.01
CA PRO A 45 -2.96 13.42 -18.69
C PRO A 45 -4.03 12.46 -19.25
N HIS A 46 -5.30 12.87 -19.17
CA HIS A 46 -6.45 12.10 -19.68
C HIS A 46 -6.72 10.74 -19.01
N SER A 47 -6.08 10.43 -17.88
CA SER A 47 -6.44 9.23 -17.12
C SER A 47 -7.89 9.26 -16.63
N ARG A 48 -8.53 8.09 -16.60
CA ARG A 48 -9.87 7.92 -16.01
C ARG A 48 -9.78 8.00 -14.49
N ILE A 49 -10.25 9.11 -13.93
CA ILE A 49 -10.34 9.33 -12.48
C ILE A 49 -11.76 9.02 -12.01
N ILE A 50 -11.87 8.25 -10.95
CA ILE A 50 -13.12 7.84 -10.32
C ILE A 50 -13.10 8.38 -8.89
N ARG A 51 -14.01 9.30 -8.58
CA ARG A 51 -14.15 9.81 -7.21
C ARG A 51 -14.79 8.75 -6.32
N LEU A 52 -14.23 8.53 -5.14
CA LEU A 52 -14.81 7.63 -4.15
C LEU A 52 -15.85 8.37 -3.29
N PRO A 53 -16.81 7.65 -2.70
CA PRO A 53 -17.76 8.22 -1.75
C PRO A 53 -17.02 8.91 -0.58
N ASP A 54 -17.50 10.06 -0.13
CA ASP A 54 -16.90 10.79 0.99
C ASP A 54 -17.25 10.11 2.33
N GLN A 55 -16.45 10.36 3.38
CA GLN A 55 -16.57 9.71 4.70
C GLN A 55 -17.99 9.78 5.29
N GLU A 56 -18.66 10.91 5.08
CA GLU A 56 -19.98 11.22 5.63
C GLU A 56 -21.10 10.39 4.98
N SER A 57 -20.86 9.81 3.80
CA SER A 57 -21.87 9.01 3.09
C SER A 57 -21.71 7.51 3.28
N TRP A 58 -20.63 7.05 3.90
CA TRP A 58 -20.38 5.61 3.96
C TRP A 58 -21.34 4.87 4.88
N LEU A 59 -21.81 3.71 4.41
CA LEU A 59 -22.59 2.77 5.19
C LEU A 59 -21.70 1.73 5.91
N ILE A 60 -20.77 2.19 6.75
CA ILE A 60 -19.87 1.32 7.54
C ILE A 60 -20.43 1.15 8.96
N PRO A 61 -20.69 -0.08 9.42
CA PRO A 61 -21.17 -0.28 10.79
C PRO A 61 -20.07 0.06 11.80
N PRO A 62 -20.43 0.51 13.01
CA PRO A 62 -19.45 0.76 14.06
C PRO A 62 -18.72 -0.53 14.42
N CYS A 63 -17.40 -0.42 14.64
CA CYS A 63 -16.55 -1.52 15.07
C CYS A 63 -15.69 -1.06 16.24
N ASP A 64 -15.87 -1.69 17.39
CA ASP A 64 -15.05 -1.43 18.57
C ASP A 64 -13.60 -1.89 18.34
N LEU A 65 -12.63 -1.07 18.73
CA LEU A 65 -11.21 -1.32 18.47
C LEU A 65 -10.69 -2.58 19.20
N VAL A 66 -11.09 -2.78 20.46
CA VAL A 66 -10.67 -3.95 21.24
C VAL A 66 -11.18 -5.23 20.58
N THR A 67 -12.44 -5.19 20.15
CA THR A 67 -13.08 -6.27 19.41
C THR A 67 -12.40 -6.52 18.06
N ALA A 68 -12.07 -5.47 17.30
CA ALA A 68 -11.36 -5.60 16.03
C ALA A 68 -9.97 -6.24 16.21
N MET A 69 -9.22 -5.81 17.24
CA MET A 69 -7.90 -6.39 17.54
C MET A 69 -7.98 -7.86 17.97
N ALA A 70 -8.98 -8.21 18.78
CA ALA A 70 -9.20 -9.58 19.26
C ALA A 70 -9.61 -10.54 18.15
N ASN A 71 -10.47 -10.09 17.22
CA ASN A 71 -11.03 -10.91 16.15
C ASN A 71 -10.19 -10.93 14.88
N ARG A 72 -9.25 -9.99 14.72
CA ARG A 72 -8.39 -9.92 13.55
C ARG A 72 -7.56 -11.20 13.43
N GLU A 73 -7.62 -11.80 12.25
CA GLU A 73 -6.82 -12.96 11.87
C GLU A 73 -6.46 -12.94 10.37
N SER A 74 -5.48 -13.74 9.97
CA SER A 74 -5.09 -13.90 8.56
C SER A 74 -6.06 -14.83 7.83
N ARG A 75 -7.01 -14.24 7.10
CA ARG A 75 -8.04 -14.95 6.32
C ARG A 75 -7.54 -15.19 4.90
N ARG A 76 -7.55 -16.44 4.45
CA ARG A 76 -7.12 -16.87 3.10
C ARG A 76 -8.24 -17.54 2.29
N LYS A 77 -9.46 -17.58 2.85
CA LYS A 77 -10.65 -18.12 2.21
C LYS A 77 -11.67 -16.99 2.10
N PHE A 78 -12.00 -16.62 0.88
CA PHE A 78 -12.94 -15.55 0.59
C PHE A 78 -14.18 -16.13 -0.10
N THR A 79 -15.33 -15.51 0.12
CA THR A 79 -16.53 -15.79 -0.66
C THR A 79 -16.44 -15.11 -2.03
N THR A 80 -17.38 -15.42 -2.91
CA THR A 80 -17.50 -14.77 -4.23
C THR A 80 -18.12 -13.37 -4.15
N GLY A 81 -18.50 -12.89 -2.96
CA GLY A 81 -19.09 -11.58 -2.76
C GLY A 81 -18.18 -10.43 -3.22
N SER A 82 -18.81 -9.35 -3.66
CA SER A 82 -18.15 -8.10 -4.04
C SER A 82 -17.99 -7.17 -2.83
N LEU A 83 -17.10 -6.19 -2.95
CA LEU A 83 -17.09 -5.01 -2.06
C LEU A 83 -17.90 -3.89 -2.71
N SER A 84 -18.56 -3.06 -1.90
CA SER A 84 -19.12 -1.79 -2.37
C SER A 84 -18.04 -0.70 -2.50
N LEU A 85 -18.38 0.41 -3.16
CA LEU A 85 -17.48 1.58 -3.21
C LEU A 85 -17.27 2.22 -1.82
N ASP A 86 -18.29 2.22 -0.96
CA ASP A 86 -18.17 2.71 0.42
C ASP A 86 -17.13 1.89 1.20
N GLU A 87 -17.19 0.56 1.06
CA GLU A 87 -16.27 -0.34 1.73
C GLU A 87 -14.85 -0.17 1.21
N LEU A 88 -14.67 -0.06 -0.11
CA LEU A 88 -13.35 0.19 -0.69
C LEU A 88 -12.81 1.56 -0.26
N GLY A 89 -13.64 2.61 -0.32
CA GLY A 89 -13.31 3.96 0.12
C GLY A 89 -12.86 3.99 1.58
N PHE A 90 -13.60 3.33 2.46
CA PHE A 90 -13.26 3.16 3.87
C PHE A 90 -11.90 2.46 4.07
N LEU A 91 -11.63 1.35 3.37
CA LEU A 91 -10.34 0.66 3.49
C LEU A 91 -9.16 1.52 3.01
N LEU A 92 -9.34 2.24 1.90
CA LEU A 92 -8.32 3.15 1.35
C LEU A 92 -8.05 4.34 2.27
N TRP A 93 -9.10 4.89 2.88
CA TRP A 93 -8.96 5.90 3.90
C TRP A 93 -8.26 5.37 5.15
N ALA A 94 -8.63 4.18 5.65
CA ALA A 94 -8.02 3.60 6.84
C ALA A 94 -6.51 3.34 6.67
N THR A 95 -6.07 3.11 5.43
CA THR A 95 -4.67 2.78 5.10
C THR A 95 -3.84 3.97 4.64
N GLN A 96 -4.42 4.97 3.98
CA GLN A 96 -3.68 6.11 3.40
C GLN A 96 -4.45 7.44 3.43
N GLY A 97 -5.60 7.51 4.09
CA GLY A 97 -6.45 8.71 4.13
C GLY A 97 -5.73 9.93 4.72
N VAL A 98 -5.94 11.09 4.10
CA VAL A 98 -5.40 12.37 4.56
C VAL A 98 -6.27 12.90 5.70
N ARG A 99 -5.64 13.27 6.81
CA ARG A 99 -6.28 13.92 7.96
C ARG A 99 -6.06 15.43 7.96
N GLN A 100 -4.85 15.87 7.62
CA GLN A 100 -4.48 17.28 7.64
C GLN A 100 -3.22 17.53 6.80
N GLU A 101 -3.22 18.60 6.01
CA GLU A 101 -2.02 19.12 5.35
C GLU A 101 -1.40 20.20 6.22
N LEU A 102 -0.20 19.96 6.76
CA LEU A 102 0.52 20.93 7.61
C LEU A 102 1.48 21.79 6.77
N HIS A 103 2.09 21.18 5.75
CA HIS A 103 3.08 21.76 4.86
C HIS A 103 3.13 20.91 3.57
N PRO A 104 3.58 21.44 2.42
CA PRO A 104 3.79 20.62 1.20
C PRO A 104 4.63 19.34 1.40
N ALA A 105 5.45 19.33 2.46
CA ALA A 105 6.30 18.20 2.82
C ALA A 105 5.72 17.34 3.94
N ALA A 106 4.62 17.70 4.60
CA ALA A 106 4.12 17.05 5.79
C ALA A 106 2.59 16.97 5.77
N ILE A 107 2.09 15.78 5.47
CA ILE A 107 0.66 15.46 5.37
C ILE A 107 0.35 14.37 6.38
N LEU A 108 -0.45 14.70 7.39
CA LEU A 108 -0.88 13.71 8.38
C LEU A 108 -1.84 12.73 7.70
N ARG A 109 -1.53 11.43 7.78
CA ARG A 109 -2.41 10.35 7.34
C ARG A 109 -3.00 9.58 8.53
N THR A 110 -3.94 8.70 8.24
CA THR A 110 -4.52 7.72 9.19
C THR A 110 -3.50 6.70 9.70
N VAL A 111 -2.37 6.58 9.01
CA VAL A 111 -1.22 5.74 9.36
C VAL A 111 0.00 6.60 9.71
N PRO A 112 0.82 6.20 10.71
CA PRO A 112 2.09 6.84 10.96
C PRO A 112 3.09 6.55 9.83
N SER A 113 4.02 7.49 9.62
CA SER A 113 5.16 7.31 8.74
C SER A 113 6.39 8.01 9.32
N ALA A 114 7.56 7.40 9.19
CA ALA A 114 8.82 7.98 9.66
C ALA A 114 9.00 9.40 9.12
N GLY A 115 9.04 10.40 10.01
CA GLY A 115 9.18 11.80 9.64
C GLY A 115 8.07 12.36 8.74
N CYS A 116 6.89 11.72 8.70
CA CYS A 116 5.77 12.11 7.83
C CYS A 116 6.16 12.08 6.33
N ARG A 117 6.90 11.05 5.91
CA ARG A 117 7.43 10.94 4.53
C ARG A 117 6.49 10.20 3.58
N HIS A 118 5.70 9.25 4.09
CA HIS A 118 4.70 8.49 3.35
C HIS A 118 5.23 7.93 2.02
N PRO A 119 6.19 6.98 2.04
CA PRO A 119 6.86 6.48 0.84
C PRO A 119 5.94 5.70 -0.11
N LEU A 120 4.75 5.31 0.33
CA LEU A 120 3.94 4.33 -0.39
C LEU A 120 2.93 4.97 -1.35
N GLU A 121 2.86 4.43 -2.56
CA GLU A 121 1.68 4.47 -3.41
C GLU A 121 0.84 3.21 -3.16
N THR A 122 -0.50 3.34 -3.16
CA THR A 122 -1.41 2.20 -2.99
C THR A 122 -2.05 1.86 -4.31
N TYR A 123 -1.62 0.75 -4.89
CA TYR A 123 -2.23 0.14 -6.06
C TYR A 123 -3.27 -0.91 -5.62
N LEU A 124 -4.25 -1.11 -6.48
CA LEU A 124 -5.31 -2.08 -6.29
C LEU A 124 -5.40 -2.93 -7.55
N ALA A 125 -5.29 -4.24 -7.40
CA ALA A 125 -5.82 -5.15 -8.39
C ALA A 125 -7.29 -5.41 -8.04
N VAL A 126 -8.21 -4.81 -8.78
CA VAL A 126 -9.65 -4.91 -8.54
C VAL A 126 -10.20 -6.07 -9.36
N MET A 127 -10.84 -7.03 -8.70
CA MET A 127 -11.50 -8.18 -9.35
C MET A 127 -13.02 -8.10 -9.24
N ARG A 128 -13.54 -7.74 -8.06
CA ARG A 128 -14.98 -7.71 -7.73
C ARG A 128 -15.29 -6.56 -6.77
N VAL A 129 -15.34 -5.34 -7.31
CA VAL A 129 -15.85 -4.16 -6.59
C VAL A 129 -16.98 -3.57 -7.41
N GLU A 130 -18.11 -3.30 -6.77
CA GLU A 130 -19.28 -2.73 -7.43
C GLU A 130 -18.95 -1.38 -8.08
N GLY A 131 -19.38 -1.17 -9.31
CA GLY A 131 -19.13 0.07 -10.06
C GLY A 131 -17.70 0.23 -10.62
N LEU A 132 -16.80 -0.73 -10.39
CA LEU A 132 -15.46 -0.75 -10.99
C LEU A 132 -15.29 -1.93 -11.94
N GLU A 133 -14.55 -1.71 -13.01
CA GLU A 133 -14.12 -2.76 -13.92
C GLU A 133 -12.93 -3.54 -13.33
N SER A 134 -12.70 -4.76 -13.81
CA SER A 134 -11.53 -5.54 -13.40
C SER A 134 -10.26 -4.95 -14.01
N ALA A 135 -9.49 -4.21 -13.22
CA ALA A 135 -8.30 -3.51 -13.68
C ALA A 135 -7.32 -3.23 -12.52
N ILE A 136 -6.14 -2.70 -12.87
CA ILE A 136 -5.25 -2.08 -11.90
C ILE A 136 -5.64 -0.62 -11.72
N TYR A 137 -5.88 -0.24 -10.48
CA TYR A 137 -6.11 1.14 -10.07
C TYR A 137 -5.00 1.60 -9.13
N ARG A 138 -4.82 2.92 -9.02
CA ARG A 138 -4.03 3.54 -7.97
C ARG A 138 -4.87 4.53 -7.19
N TYR A 139 -4.70 4.53 -5.88
CA TYR A 139 -5.38 5.44 -4.98
C TYR A 139 -4.69 6.80 -4.92
N LEU A 140 -5.49 7.86 -5.04
CA LEU A 140 -5.09 9.26 -4.96
C LEU A 140 -5.56 9.81 -3.60
N PRO A 141 -4.74 9.71 -2.53
CA PRO A 141 -5.15 10.06 -1.18
C PRO A 141 -5.53 11.53 -1.00
N LEU A 142 -4.94 12.46 -1.78
CA LEU A 142 -5.23 13.89 -1.65
C LEU A 142 -6.65 14.26 -2.12
N ASN A 143 -7.21 13.47 -3.04
CA ASN A 143 -8.51 13.74 -3.67
C ASN A 143 -9.56 12.67 -3.33
N HIS A 144 -9.22 11.71 -2.47
CA HIS A 144 -10.00 10.51 -2.20
C HIS A 144 -10.61 9.90 -3.49
N SER A 145 -9.74 9.58 -4.44
CA SER A 145 -10.13 9.10 -5.77
C SER A 145 -9.28 7.91 -6.20
N LEU A 146 -9.75 7.16 -7.20
CA LEU A 146 -8.96 6.17 -7.92
C LEU A 146 -8.59 6.71 -9.30
N VAL A 147 -7.42 6.33 -9.79
CA VAL A 147 -7.08 6.41 -11.20
C VAL A 147 -6.95 5.00 -11.76
N GLN A 148 -7.57 4.72 -12.91
CA GLN A 148 -7.36 3.46 -13.63
C GLN A 148 -6.01 3.52 -14.34
N GLU A 149 -5.06 2.68 -13.92
CA GLU A 149 -3.70 2.66 -14.48
C GLU A 149 -3.63 1.76 -15.72
N ARG A 150 -4.29 0.59 -15.67
CA ARG A 150 -4.31 -0.35 -16.80
C ARG A 150 -5.34 -1.46 -16.66
N GLU A 151 -5.81 -1.92 -17.80
CA GLU A 151 -6.54 -3.19 -17.90
C GLU A 151 -5.55 -4.35 -17.99
N VAL A 152 -5.91 -5.46 -17.36
CA VAL A 152 -5.06 -6.66 -17.34
C VAL A 152 -5.94 -7.88 -17.55
N GLU A 153 -5.73 -8.56 -18.67
CA GLU A 153 -6.41 -9.80 -18.96
C GLU A 153 -5.98 -10.90 -17.96
N ASN A 154 -6.96 -11.69 -17.49
CA ASN A 154 -6.74 -12.77 -16.54
C ASN A 154 -6.07 -12.29 -15.23
N LEU A 155 -6.44 -11.10 -14.74
CA LEU A 155 -5.83 -10.43 -13.58
C LEU A 155 -5.66 -11.35 -12.36
N GLY A 156 -6.69 -12.12 -11.99
CA GLY A 156 -6.60 -13.05 -10.85
C GLY A 156 -5.55 -14.16 -11.03
N LEU A 157 -5.37 -14.69 -12.24
CA LEU A 157 -4.34 -15.68 -12.54
C LEU A 157 -2.95 -15.05 -12.51
N ARG A 158 -2.79 -13.85 -13.07
CA ARG A 158 -1.51 -13.10 -13.02
C ARG A 158 -1.12 -12.75 -11.58
N LEU A 159 -2.06 -12.32 -10.74
CA LEU A 159 -1.83 -12.11 -9.31
C LEU A 159 -1.42 -13.40 -8.60
N THR A 160 -2.05 -14.52 -8.93
CA THR A 160 -1.66 -15.83 -8.36
C THR A 160 -0.23 -16.19 -8.73
N ALA A 161 0.16 -15.98 -9.98
CA ALA A 161 1.55 -16.19 -10.42
C ALA A 161 2.52 -15.23 -9.72
N ALA A 162 2.20 -13.93 -9.68
CA ALA A 162 2.99 -12.91 -9.01
C ALA A 162 3.15 -13.17 -7.50
N THR A 163 2.20 -13.86 -6.87
CA THR A 163 2.27 -14.26 -5.46
C THR A 163 2.75 -15.70 -5.26
N ARG A 164 3.52 -16.24 -6.22
CA ARG A 164 4.13 -17.58 -6.17
C ARG A 164 3.13 -18.72 -5.93
N GLY A 165 1.98 -18.64 -6.57
CA GLY A 165 0.93 -19.67 -6.49
C GLY A 165 -0.02 -19.51 -5.30
N GLN A 166 0.07 -18.42 -4.55
CA GLN A 166 -0.88 -18.12 -3.46
C GLN A 166 -2.24 -17.69 -4.04
N ALA A 167 -3.03 -18.67 -4.49
CA ALA A 167 -4.28 -18.46 -5.23
C ALA A 167 -5.31 -17.56 -4.53
N PHE A 168 -5.29 -17.49 -3.19
CA PHE A 168 -6.17 -16.59 -2.44
C PHE A 168 -5.98 -15.11 -2.80
N ALA A 169 -4.80 -14.71 -3.29
CA ALA A 169 -4.56 -13.36 -3.80
C ALA A 169 -5.37 -13.05 -5.06
N GLY A 170 -5.46 -14.02 -5.98
CA GLY A 170 -6.24 -13.91 -7.21
C GLY A 170 -7.74 -14.13 -7.04
N GLN A 171 -8.17 -14.78 -5.95
CA GLN A 171 -9.57 -15.10 -5.65
C GLN A 171 -10.26 -14.03 -4.79
N ALA A 172 -9.50 -13.14 -4.17
CA ALA A 172 -10.00 -12.00 -3.42
C ALA A 172 -10.90 -11.09 -4.28
N ALA A 173 -11.62 -10.18 -3.64
CA ALA A 173 -12.42 -9.19 -4.35
C ALA A 173 -11.54 -8.02 -4.83
N VAL A 174 -10.53 -7.66 -4.05
CA VAL A 174 -9.49 -6.70 -4.42
C VAL A 174 -8.18 -7.10 -3.74
N THR A 175 -7.04 -6.87 -4.37
CA THR A 175 -5.73 -7.02 -3.72
C THR A 175 -5.06 -5.66 -3.65
N PHE A 176 -4.69 -5.26 -2.43
CA PHE A 176 -3.88 -4.07 -2.19
C PHE A 176 -2.42 -4.41 -2.47
N LEU A 177 -1.74 -3.57 -3.23
CA LEU A 177 -0.31 -3.67 -3.51
C LEU A 177 0.31 -2.32 -3.15
N TRP A 178 1.23 -2.33 -2.20
CA TRP A 178 1.97 -1.13 -1.82
C TRP A 178 3.30 -1.09 -2.56
N ALA A 179 3.46 -0.06 -3.38
CA ALA A 179 4.71 0.25 -4.04
C ALA A 179 5.42 1.36 -3.26
N ALA A 180 6.72 1.24 -3.08
CA ALA A 180 7.52 2.28 -2.45
C ALA A 180 8.15 3.18 -3.52
N ILE A 181 8.13 4.49 -3.26
CA ILE A 181 9.02 5.48 -3.88
C ILE A 181 10.04 5.85 -2.80
N PRO A 182 11.22 5.21 -2.77
CA PRO A 182 12.19 5.37 -1.67
C PRO A 182 12.64 6.81 -1.47
N GLU A 183 12.77 7.56 -2.57
CA GLU A 183 13.24 8.96 -2.59
C GLU A 183 12.48 9.84 -1.57
N ARG A 184 11.17 9.59 -1.35
CA ARG A 184 10.36 10.34 -0.37
C ARG A 184 10.93 10.27 1.04
N THR A 185 11.48 9.11 1.41
CA THR A 185 12.03 8.86 2.74
C THR A 185 13.53 9.10 2.77
N GLU A 186 14.25 8.74 1.71
CA GLU A 186 15.67 9.05 1.51
C GLU A 186 15.95 10.55 1.53
N TRP A 187 15.02 11.37 1.02
CA TRP A 187 15.13 12.83 1.06
C TRP A 187 15.45 13.35 2.46
N ARG A 188 14.87 12.72 3.50
CA ARG A 188 15.13 13.05 4.90
C ARG A 188 16.21 12.20 5.56
N TYR A 189 16.27 10.90 5.25
CA TYR A 189 17.05 9.94 6.03
C TYR A 189 18.22 9.30 5.29
N GLY A 190 18.42 9.57 3.99
CA GLY A 190 19.42 8.88 3.16
C GLY A 190 19.29 7.36 3.28
N ASP A 191 20.42 6.68 3.45
CA ASP A 191 20.51 5.22 3.55
C ASP A 191 19.82 4.65 4.80
N ALA A 192 19.54 5.47 5.83
CA ALA A 192 18.77 5.05 7.00
C ALA A 192 17.26 4.93 6.72
N SER A 193 16.82 5.18 5.48
CA SER A 193 15.42 5.13 5.06
C SER A 193 14.87 3.71 4.89
N TYR A 194 15.68 2.75 4.44
CA TYR A 194 15.17 1.47 3.91
C TYR A 194 14.39 0.65 4.93
N LYS A 195 14.94 0.50 6.15
CA LYS A 195 14.26 -0.21 7.24
C LYS A 195 12.96 0.50 7.63
N VAL A 196 12.95 1.83 7.68
CA VAL A 196 11.76 2.57 8.11
C VAL A 196 10.66 2.57 7.04
N ILE A 197 11.00 2.48 5.75
CA ILE A 197 10.03 2.22 4.67
C ILE A 197 9.33 0.87 4.90
N ALA A 198 10.08 -0.18 5.27
CA ALA A 198 9.50 -1.50 5.58
C ALA A 198 8.58 -1.46 6.81
N LEU A 199 8.93 -0.69 7.85
CA LEU A 199 8.07 -0.49 9.03
C LEU A 199 6.78 0.24 8.65
N ASP A 200 6.86 1.29 7.82
CA ASP A 200 5.70 2.02 7.32
C ASP A 200 4.72 1.10 6.56
N ALA A 201 5.23 0.17 5.76
CA ALA A 201 4.40 -0.86 5.10
C ALA A 201 3.67 -1.76 6.11
N GLY A 202 4.33 -2.12 7.21
CA GLY A 202 3.73 -2.86 8.32
C GLY A 202 2.59 -2.09 9.00
N HIS A 203 2.78 -0.80 9.28
CA HIS A 203 1.73 0.05 9.86
C HIS A 203 0.48 0.10 8.98
N VAL A 204 0.68 0.29 7.67
CA VAL A 204 -0.39 0.40 6.69
C VAL A 204 -1.19 -0.90 6.59
N CYS A 205 -0.49 -2.04 6.51
CA CYS A 205 -1.17 -3.33 6.42
C CYS A 205 -1.92 -3.69 7.70
N GLN A 206 -1.38 -3.36 8.87
CA GLN A 206 -2.08 -3.61 10.13
C GLN A 206 -3.39 -2.79 10.22
N ASN A 207 -3.40 -1.54 9.75
CA ASN A 207 -4.64 -0.77 9.65
C ASN A 207 -5.65 -1.45 8.70
N LEU A 208 -5.21 -2.01 7.57
CA LEU A 208 -6.09 -2.76 6.66
C LEU A 208 -6.72 -3.97 7.35
N TYR A 209 -5.92 -4.71 8.11
CA TYR A 209 -6.37 -5.87 8.91
C TYR A 209 -7.49 -5.49 9.89
N LEU A 210 -7.34 -4.37 10.60
CA LEU A 210 -8.33 -3.88 11.55
C LEU A 210 -9.58 -3.35 10.84
N ALA A 211 -9.41 -2.56 9.78
CA ALA A 211 -10.51 -2.00 8.99
C ALA A 211 -11.38 -3.11 8.37
N CYS A 212 -10.78 -4.21 7.92
CA CYS A 212 -11.52 -5.37 7.42
C CYS A 212 -12.57 -5.90 8.41
N GLN A 213 -12.30 -5.83 9.72
CA GLN A 213 -13.24 -6.30 10.76
C GLN A 213 -14.56 -5.52 10.76
N ALA A 214 -14.51 -4.22 10.44
CA ALA A 214 -15.72 -3.38 10.42
C ALA A 214 -16.67 -3.77 9.29
N ILE A 215 -16.15 -4.24 8.15
CA ILE A 215 -16.96 -4.45 6.93
C ILE A 215 -17.19 -5.94 6.59
N GLY A 216 -16.94 -6.84 7.55
CA GLY A 216 -17.08 -8.28 7.35
C GLY A 216 -16.14 -8.84 6.27
N CYS A 217 -14.99 -8.21 6.09
CA CYS A 217 -13.93 -8.66 5.20
C CYS A 217 -12.81 -9.35 5.98
N GLY A 218 -11.96 -10.06 5.25
CA GLY A 218 -10.71 -10.61 5.76
C GLY A 218 -9.57 -10.26 4.84
N THR A 219 -8.35 -10.34 5.37
CA THR A 219 -7.13 -10.20 4.59
C THR A 219 -6.05 -11.15 5.10
N CYS A 220 -5.08 -11.47 4.26
CA CYS A 220 -3.86 -12.15 4.65
C CYS A 220 -2.70 -11.53 3.87
N ALA A 221 -1.87 -10.77 4.55
CA ALA A 221 -0.72 -10.13 3.95
C ALA A 221 0.27 -11.13 3.33
N ILE A 222 0.92 -10.71 2.25
CA ILE A 222 1.85 -11.49 1.44
C ILE A 222 3.15 -10.69 1.28
N ALA A 223 4.21 -11.19 1.89
CA ALA A 223 5.59 -10.73 1.66
C ALA A 223 6.40 -11.67 0.75
N ALA A 224 5.83 -12.83 0.40
CA ALA A 224 6.42 -13.78 -0.54
C ALA A 224 5.77 -13.62 -1.92
N TYR A 225 6.42 -12.87 -2.79
CA TYR A 225 5.97 -12.61 -4.16
C TYR A 225 7.16 -12.68 -5.13
N ASP A 226 6.85 -12.61 -6.42
CA ASP A 226 7.83 -12.52 -7.50
C ASP A 226 7.96 -11.07 -7.94
N GLN A 227 9.09 -10.44 -7.59
CA GLN A 227 9.30 -9.00 -7.74
C GLN A 227 9.10 -8.53 -9.18
N PRO A 228 9.76 -9.12 -10.21
CA PRO A 228 9.52 -8.75 -11.61
C PRO A 228 8.04 -8.85 -12.02
N LEU A 229 7.32 -9.90 -11.59
CA LEU A 229 5.91 -10.04 -11.96
C LEU A 229 5.01 -9.01 -11.29
N VAL A 230 5.30 -8.61 -10.05
CA VAL A 230 4.56 -7.55 -9.36
C VAL A 230 4.82 -6.21 -10.02
N ASP A 231 6.08 -5.87 -10.30
CA ASP A 231 6.45 -4.61 -10.94
C ASP A 231 5.90 -4.53 -12.37
N GLU A 232 5.97 -5.61 -13.14
CA GLU A 232 5.35 -5.71 -14.46
C GLU A 232 3.84 -5.50 -14.39
N LEU A 233 3.16 -6.18 -13.44
CA LEU A 233 1.71 -6.07 -13.28
C LEU A 233 1.28 -4.63 -13.00
N LEU A 234 2.02 -3.93 -12.14
CA LEU A 234 1.76 -2.56 -11.74
C LEU A 234 2.29 -1.50 -12.73
N GLY A 235 3.16 -1.90 -13.68
CA GLY A 235 3.79 -0.98 -14.63
C GLY A 235 4.89 -0.13 -13.99
N LEU A 236 5.63 -0.69 -13.05
CA LEU A 236 6.72 -0.03 -12.31
C LEU A 236 8.07 -0.34 -12.96
N ASP A 237 9.05 0.55 -12.76
CA ASP A 237 10.40 0.40 -13.31
C ASP A 237 11.27 -0.59 -12.51
N GLY A 238 10.94 -0.86 -11.24
CA GLY A 238 11.68 -1.80 -10.40
C GLY A 238 12.93 -1.22 -9.75
N ASP A 239 13.16 0.09 -9.86
CA ASP A 239 14.33 0.83 -9.38
C ASP A 239 13.93 2.02 -8.48
N GLU A 240 13.26 3.02 -9.06
CA GLU A 240 12.76 4.22 -8.37
C GLU A 240 11.37 4.00 -7.77
N GLU A 241 10.60 3.07 -8.34
CA GLU A 241 9.35 2.59 -7.78
C GLU A 241 9.22 1.08 -7.94
N PHE A 242 8.87 0.39 -6.85
CA PHE A 242 8.72 -1.07 -6.85
C PHE A 242 7.76 -1.55 -5.77
N GLY A 243 7.08 -2.68 -6.04
CA GLY A 243 6.18 -3.33 -5.09
C GLY A 243 6.94 -3.90 -3.90
N ILE A 244 6.49 -3.62 -2.67
CA ILE A 244 7.14 -4.12 -1.44
C ILE A 244 6.26 -5.00 -0.56
N TYR A 245 4.93 -4.91 -0.72
CA TYR A 245 3.99 -5.64 0.13
C TYR A 245 2.60 -5.75 -0.48
N LEU A 246 1.92 -6.88 -0.28
CA LEU A 246 0.58 -7.13 -0.83
C LEU A 246 -0.38 -7.61 0.26
N ALA A 247 -1.67 -7.30 0.09
CA ALA A 247 -2.73 -7.77 0.97
C ALA A 247 -4.06 -7.94 0.21
N PRO A 248 -4.45 -9.19 -0.14
CA PRO A 248 -5.79 -9.47 -0.66
C PRO A 248 -6.87 -9.19 0.36
N VAL A 249 -7.99 -8.65 -0.09
CA VAL A 249 -9.19 -8.39 0.70
C VAL A 249 -10.40 -9.02 0.02
N GLY A 250 -11.19 -9.75 0.80
CA GLY A 250 -12.44 -10.31 0.34
C GLY A 250 -13.43 -10.55 1.48
N LYS A 251 -14.70 -10.71 1.13
CA LYS A 251 -15.77 -11.08 2.06
C LYS A 251 -15.51 -12.45 2.66
N VAL A 252 -15.70 -12.59 3.97
CA VAL A 252 -15.57 -13.87 4.67
C VAL A 252 -16.94 -14.42 5.05
N ALA A 253 -17.08 -15.74 5.09
CA ALA A 253 -18.26 -16.35 5.71
C ALA A 253 -18.25 -16.01 7.20
N ARG A 254 -19.40 -15.58 7.73
CA ARG A 254 -19.60 -15.36 9.17
C ARG A 254 -19.58 -16.68 9.91
#